data_AF-A0A1S7DQH7-F1
#
_entry.id   AF-A0A1S7DQH7-F1
#
_cell.length_a   1.000
_cell.length_b   1.000
_cell.length_c   1.000
_cell.angle_alpha   90.00
_cell.angle_beta   90.00
_cell.angle_gamma   90.00
#
_symmetry.space_group_name_H-M   'P 1'
#
loop_
_entity.id
_entity.type
_entity.pdbx_description
1 polymer ?
#
loop_
_entity_poly.entity_id
_entity_poly.type
_entity_poly.pdbx_seq_one_letter_code
_entity_poly.pdbx_strand_id
1 'polypeptide(L)'
;MTTKDKLKIITDNIRQKLPRLMELDEGCLIKDKGTDIIGKIVHKNNDEFIFIQWMDDMYVKHSKCSLEYLENRFKSLGKEPMLTDVLAWLSLLKEVSLCYLDNNSLLVIEKSGKFYYQVIDITKPYLKDQSKEVIDFLYNLIENEKITK
;
A
#
# COMPACT_ATOMS: atom_id res chain seq x y z
N MET A 1 7.31 -5.41 18.06
CA MET A 1 6.91 -5.55 16.64
C MET A 1 7.87 -4.73 15.78
N THR A 2 8.32 -5.26 14.65
CA THR A 2 9.31 -4.59 13.78
C THR A 2 8.66 -3.55 12.86
N THR A 3 9.45 -2.65 12.27
CA THR A 3 8.94 -1.69 11.25
C THR A 3 8.33 -2.43 10.05
N LYS A 4 8.89 -3.59 9.66
CA LYS A 4 8.35 -4.42 8.57
C LYS A 4 6.96 -4.97 8.91
N ASP A 5 6.77 -5.43 10.14
CA ASP A 5 5.47 -5.94 10.60
C ASP A 5 4.42 -4.82 10.62
N LYS A 6 4.79 -3.63 11.14
CA LYS A 6 3.91 -2.44 11.12
C LYS A 6 3.51 -2.06 9.71
N LEU A 7 4.49 -1.99 8.81
CA LEU A 7 4.27 -1.64 7.41
C LEU A 7 3.29 -2.60 6.74
N LYS A 8 3.39 -3.91 7.02
CA LYS A 8 2.45 -4.90 6.53
C LYS A 8 1.04 -4.63 7.03
N ILE A 9 0.86 -4.39 8.34
CA ILE A 9 -0.46 -4.10 8.93
C ILE A 9 -1.07 -2.83 8.32
N ILE A 10 -0.29 -1.76 8.19
CA ILE A 10 -0.76 -0.50 7.58
C ILE A 10 -1.15 -0.74 6.13
N THR A 11 -0.31 -1.42 5.36
CA THR A 11 -0.58 -1.73 3.95
C THR A 11 -1.86 -2.53 3.77
N ASP A 12 -2.06 -3.56 4.59
CA ASP A 12 -3.26 -4.40 4.53
C ASP A 12 -4.52 -3.60 4.92
N ASN A 13 -4.42 -2.71 5.92
CA ASN A 13 -5.52 -1.82 6.31
C ASN A 13 -5.89 -0.84 5.18
N ILE A 14 -4.90 -0.17 4.58
CA ILE A 14 -5.13 0.76 3.47
C ILE A 14 -5.80 0.03 2.30
N ARG A 15 -5.33 -1.17 1.93
CA ARG A 15 -5.95 -1.99 0.87
C ARG A 15 -7.39 -2.39 1.18
N GLN A 16 -7.71 -2.68 2.43
CA GLN A 16 -9.08 -2.97 2.86
C GLN A 16 -9.99 -1.74 2.74
N LYS A 17 -9.46 -0.54 2.99
CA LYS A 17 -10.21 0.72 2.94
C LYS A 17 -10.29 1.34 1.55
N LEU A 18 -9.33 1.03 0.67
CA LEU A 18 -9.23 1.51 -0.70
C LEU A 18 -9.27 0.32 -1.67
N PRO A 19 -10.47 -0.19 -2.03
CA PRO A 19 -10.63 -1.38 -2.87
C PRO A 19 -9.86 -1.35 -4.20
N ARG A 20 -9.65 -0.16 -4.77
CA ARG A 20 -8.86 0.04 -5.99
C ARG A 20 -7.42 -0.48 -5.90
N LEU A 21 -6.89 -0.63 -4.69
CA LEU A 21 -5.57 -1.22 -4.48
C LEU A 21 -5.58 -2.75 -4.56
N MET A 22 -6.74 -3.40 -4.55
CA MET A 22 -6.85 -4.85 -4.72
C MET A 22 -7.20 -5.27 -6.15
N GLU A 23 -7.51 -4.30 -7.03
CA GLU A 23 -7.85 -4.55 -8.43
C GLU A 23 -6.68 -5.17 -9.20
N LEU A 24 -7.01 -6.15 -10.05
CA LEU A 24 -6.07 -6.76 -11.00
C LEU A 24 -5.86 -5.81 -12.17
N ASP A 25 -4.85 -4.98 -12.02
CA ASP A 25 -4.49 -3.91 -12.94
C ASP A 25 -3.01 -3.57 -12.82
N GLU A 26 -2.52 -2.68 -13.68
CA GLU A 26 -1.13 -2.21 -13.68
C GLU A 26 -0.68 -1.79 -12.28
N GLY A 27 0.50 -2.29 -11.89
CA GLY A 27 1.07 -2.07 -10.57
C GLY A 27 0.67 -3.10 -9.50
N CYS A 28 -0.32 -3.95 -9.75
CA CYS A 28 -0.77 -4.96 -8.79
C CYS A 28 0.28 -6.06 -8.62
N LEU A 29 0.57 -6.43 -7.37
CA LEU A 29 1.44 -7.54 -7.03
C LEU A 29 0.63 -8.83 -7.02
N ILE A 30 1.20 -9.88 -7.58
CA ILE A 30 0.60 -11.20 -7.69
C ILE A 30 1.57 -12.25 -7.14
N LYS A 31 1.05 -13.23 -6.42
CA LYS A 31 1.83 -14.36 -5.91
C LYS A 31 1.41 -15.64 -6.62
N ASP A 32 2.37 -16.42 -7.10
CA ASP A 32 2.08 -17.75 -7.63
C ASP A 32 1.44 -18.61 -6.54
N LYS A 33 0.38 -19.36 -6.84
CA LYS A 33 -0.25 -20.24 -5.84
C LYS A 33 0.55 -21.51 -5.56
N GLY A 34 1.42 -21.92 -6.48
CA GLY A 34 2.25 -23.12 -6.37
C GLY A 34 3.69 -22.85 -5.91
N THR A 35 4.12 -21.60 -5.82
CA THR A 35 5.47 -21.21 -5.37
C THR A 35 5.43 -19.92 -4.55
N ASP A 36 6.54 -19.52 -3.93
CA ASP A 36 6.64 -18.25 -3.21
C ASP A 36 6.99 -17.03 -4.08
N ILE A 37 6.94 -17.20 -5.40
CA ILE A 37 7.37 -16.20 -6.37
C ILE A 37 6.33 -15.08 -6.46
N ILE A 38 6.80 -13.84 -6.32
CA ILE A 38 6.00 -12.63 -6.50
C ILE A 38 6.28 -12.07 -7.88
N GLY A 39 5.22 -11.63 -8.55
CA GLY A 39 5.28 -10.85 -9.77
C GLY A 39 4.50 -9.55 -9.65
N LYS A 40 4.62 -8.71 -10.67
CA LYS A 40 3.92 -7.44 -10.81
C LYS A 40 3.30 -7.35 -12.20
N ILE A 41 2.03 -6.98 -12.25
CA ILE A 41 1.36 -6.63 -13.50
C ILE A 41 1.96 -5.32 -14.00
N VAL A 42 2.55 -5.34 -15.19
CA VAL A 42 3.19 -4.18 -15.82
C VAL A 42 2.37 -3.61 -16.96
N HIS A 43 1.44 -4.39 -17.50
CA HIS A 43 0.50 -3.91 -18.50
C HIS A 43 -0.83 -4.64 -18.43
N LYS A 44 -1.93 -3.93 -18.68
CA LYS A 44 -3.27 -4.48 -18.87
C LYS A 44 -3.91 -3.86 -20.11
N ASN A 45 -4.43 -4.70 -20.99
CA ASN A 45 -5.26 -4.29 -22.12
C ASN A 45 -6.48 -5.21 -22.21
N ASN A 46 -7.67 -4.69 -21.88
CA ASN A 46 -8.89 -5.49 -21.70
C ASN A 46 -8.62 -6.69 -20.77
N ASP A 47 -8.77 -7.91 -21.28
CA ASP A 47 -8.56 -9.17 -20.55
C ASP A 47 -7.16 -9.78 -20.76
N GLU A 48 -6.25 -9.05 -21.43
CA GLU A 48 -4.86 -9.46 -21.61
C GLU A 48 -3.95 -8.76 -20.61
N PHE A 49 -3.12 -9.54 -19.92
CA PHE A 49 -2.20 -9.07 -18.89
C PHE A 49 -0.77 -9.39 -19.28
N ILE A 50 0.13 -8.45 -19.03
CA ILE A 50 1.57 -8.71 -19.02
C ILE A 50 2.07 -8.51 -17.60
N PHE A 51 2.76 -9.51 -17.07
CA PHE A 51 3.38 -9.43 -15.76
C PHE A 51 4.83 -9.88 -15.81
N ILE A 52 5.59 -9.36 -14.85
CA ILE A 52 6.99 -9.70 -14.60
C ILE A 52 7.04 -10.49 -13.31
N GLN A 53 7.78 -11.60 -13.28
CA GLN A 53 8.13 -12.33 -12.06
C GLN A 53 9.62 -12.22 -11.79
N TRP A 54 9.99 -12.13 -10.52
CA TRP A 54 11.37 -12.21 -10.08
C TRP A 54 11.65 -13.61 -9.52
N MET A 55 12.51 -14.37 -10.20
CA MET A 55 13.05 -15.63 -9.67
C MET A 55 14.53 -15.42 -9.39
N ASP A 56 14.92 -15.61 -8.13
CA ASP A 56 16.30 -15.59 -7.60
C ASP A 56 17.26 -14.69 -8.38
N ASP A 57 17.24 -13.39 -8.04
CA ASP A 57 18.16 -12.31 -8.44
C ASP A 57 18.49 -12.11 -9.93
N MET A 58 18.00 -12.94 -10.86
CA MET A 58 18.49 -12.96 -12.24
C MET A 58 17.43 -13.21 -13.33
N TYR A 59 16.26 -13.77 -13.03
CA TYR A 59 15.28 -14.10 -14.09
C TYR A 59 13.99 -13.28 -14.01
N VAL A 60 13.80 -12.43 -15.03
CA VAL A 60 12.59 -11.65 -15.31
C VAL A 60 11.77 -12.42 -16.35
N LYS A 61 10.76 -13.17 -15.91
CA LYS A 61 9.83 -13.82 -16.85
C LYS A 61 8.73 -12.84 -17.24
N HIS A 62 8.72 -12.42 -18.50
CA HIS A 62 7.57 -11.74 -19.11
C HIS A 62 6.58 -12.78 -19.59
N SER A 63 5.37 -12.77 -19.04
CA SER A 63 4.29 -13.65 -19.50
C SER A 63 3.09 -12.82 -19.89
N LYS A 64 2.53 -13.13 -21.07
CA LYS A 64 1.23 -12.66 -21.50
C LYS A 64 0.18 -13.70 -21.14
N CYS A 65 -0.92 -13.33 -20.50
CA CYS A 65 -2.00 -14.27 -20.18
C CYS A 65 -3.38 -13.62 -20.16
N SER A 66 -4.42 -14.44 -20.16
CA SER A 66 -5.80 -14.01 -19.94
C SER A 66 -6.07 -13.74 -18.44
N LEU A 67 -7.17 -13.04 -18.14
CA LEU A 67 -7.69 -12.89 -16.79
C LEU A 67 -7.91 -14.25 -16.10
N GLU A 68 -8.59 -15.18 -16.77
CA GLU A 68 -8.91 -16.50 -16.24
C GLU A 68 -7.66 -17.27 -15.82
N TYR A 69 -6.62 -17.28 -16.67
CA TYR A 69 -5.34 -17.91 -16.30
C TYR A 69 -4.72 -17.24 -15.09
N LEU A 70 -4.75 -15.90 -15.05
CA LEU A 70 -4.14 -15.12 -13.98
C LEU A 70 -4.81 -15.41 -12.63
N GLU A 71 -6.14 -15.39 -12.58
CA GLU A 71 -6.92 -15.68 -11.37
C GLU A 71 -6.78 -17.13 -10.92
N ASN A 72 -6.67 -18.08 -11.86
CA ASN A 72 -6.47 -19.49 -11.54
C ASN A 72 -5.08 -19.76 -10.98
N ARG A 73 -4.02 -19.21 -11.59
CA ARG A 73 -2.62 -19.47 -11.22
C ARG A 73 -2.12 -18.60 -10.07
N PHE A 74 -2.60 -17.37 -9.95
CA PHE A 74 -2.06 -16.37 -9.03
C PHE A 74 -3.07 -15.89 -7.99
N LYS A 75 -2.54 -15.48 -6.84
CA LYS A 75 -3.27 -14.75 -5.81
C LYS A 75 -2.91 -13.27 -5.92
N SER A 76 -3.92 -12.39 -6.02
CA SER A 76 -3.71 -10.94 -5.89
C SER A 76 -3.21 -10.61 -4.48
N LEU A 77 -2.10 -9.88 -4.40
CA LEU A 77 -1.61 -9.26 -3.18
C LEU A 77 -1.94 -7.76 -3.13
N GLY A 78 -2.51 -7.21 -4.20
CA GLY A 78 -2.79 -5.78 -4.36
C GLY A 78 -1.58 -4.94 -4.74
N LYS A 79 -1.84 -3.67 -5.02
CA LYS A 79 -0.86 -2.63 -5.35
C LYS A 79 -0.07 -2.24 -4.09
N GLU A 80 1.19 -1.85 -4.28
CA GLU A 80 1.98 -1.25 -3.22
C GLU A 80 1.48 0.17 -2.95
N PRO A 81 1.07 0.53 -1.71
CA PRO A 81 0.55 1.86 -1.42
C PRO A 81 1.56 2.97 -1.71
N MET A 82 1.16 3.89 -2.56
CA MET A 82 1.82 5.17 -2.73
C MET A 82 1.37 6.13 -1.63
N LEU A 83 2.12 7.21 -1.44
CA LEU A 83 1.77 8.21 -0.45
C LEU A 83 0.41 8.86 -0.73
N THR A 84 0.05 9.04 -2.00
CA THR A 84 -1.30 9.48 -2.40
C THR A 84 -2.40 8.55 -1.89
N ASP A 85 -2.15 7.24 -1.81
CA ASP A 85 -3.08 6.28 -1.22
C ASP A 85 -3.17 6.42 0.30
N VAL A 86 -2.03 6.67 0.95
CA VAL A 86 -1.98 6.96 2.40
C VAL A 86 -2.81 8.21 2.72
N LEU A 87 -2.65 9.28 1.95
CA LEU A 87 -3.40 10.52 2.13
C LEU A 87 -4.90 10.32 1.86
N ALA A 88 -5.25 9.57 0.81
CA ALA A 88 -6.64 9.20 0.54
C ALA A 88 -7.23 8.41 1.70
N TRP A 89 -6.50 7.46 2.27
CA TRP A 89 -6.94 6.72 3.46
C TRP A 89 -7.11 7.63 4.68
N LEU A 90 -6.13 8.48 5.00
CA LEU A 90 -6.21 9.45 6.10
C LEU A 90 -7.42 10.39 5.96
N SER A 91 -7.78 10.77 4.73
CA SER A 91 -8.96 11.60 4.48
C SER A 91 -10.29 10.92 4.81
N LEU A 92 -10.31 9.59 4.89
CA LEU A 92 -11.48 8.82 5.32
C LEU A 92 -11.63 8.80 6.86
N LEU A 93 -10.58 9.22 7.59
CA LEU A 93 -10.56 9.21 9.05
C LEU A 93 -11.15 10.53 9.57
N LYS A 94 -12.26 10.44 10.30
CA LYS A 94 -12.97 11.62 10.83
C LYS A 94 -12.14 12.43 11.82
N GLU A 95 -11.19 11.79 12.49
CA GLU A 95 -10.38 12.38 13.55
C GLU A 95 -9.02 12.88 13.06
N VAL A 96 -8.77 12.87 11.74
CA VAL A 96 -7.51 13.37 11.19
C VAL A 96 -7.72 14.70 10.48
N SER A 97 -6.75 15.60 10.58
CA SER A 97 -6.66 16.80 9.75
C SER A 97 -5.29 16.90 9.12
N LEU A 98 -5.29 17.30 7.84
CA LEU A 98 -4.09 17.40 7.02
C LEU A 98 -3.79 18.87 6.78
N CYS A 99 -2.58 19.31 7.11
CA CYS A 99 -2.12 20.68 6.90
C CYS A 99 -0.80 20.66 6.12
N TYR A 100 -0.70 21.41 5.03
CA TYR A 100 0.58 21.58 4.33
C TYR A 100 1.49 22.48 5.15
N LEU A 101 2.70 22.01 5.46
CA LEU A 101 3.73 22.81 6.14
C LEU A 101 4.56 23.58 5.12
N ASP A 102 5.00 22.87 4.08
CA ASP A 102 5.78 23.39 2.97
C ASP A 102 5.55 22.52 1.72
N ASN A 103 6.33 22.75 0.67
CA ASN A 103 6.23 22.03 -0.61
C ASN A 103 6.66 20.55 -0.52
N ASN A 104 7.27 20.13 0.57
CA ASN A 104 7.89 18.81 0.74
C ASN A 104 7.30 18.02 1.93
N SER A 105 6.44 18.64 2.73
CA SER A 105 6.02 18.08 4.01
C SER A 105 4.54 18.32 4.31
N LEU A 106 3.86 17.27 4.78
CA LEU A 106 2.49 17.33 5.27
C LEU A 106 2.44 17.07 6.77
N LEU A 107 1.75 17.93 7.51
CA LEU A 107 1.41 17.72 8.91
C LEU A 107 0.09 16.97 9.03
N VAL A 108 0.11 15.84 9.74
CA VAL A 108 -1.09 15.08 10.09
C VAL A 108 -1.39 15.30 11.55
N ILE A 109 -2.61 15.76 11.88
CA ILE A 109 -3.05 16.08 13.24
C ILE A 109 -4.19 15.14 13.63
N GLU A 110 -4.02 14.40 14.72
CA GLU A 110 -5.10 13.62 15.35
C GLU A 110 -5.93 14.54 16.27
N LYS A 111 -7.27 14.48 16.12
CA LYS A 111 -8.27 15.26 16.88
C LYS A 111 -8.79 14.53 18.12
N SER A 112 -8.06 13.51 18.60
CA SER A 112 -8.27 13.02 19.96
C SER A 112 -7.97 14.19 20.91
N GLY A 113 -8.59 14.28 22.10
CA GLY A 113 -8.43 15.43 23.02
C GLY A 113 -6.98 15.79 23.45
N LYS A 114 -5.97 15.14 22.87
CA LYS A 114 -4.54 15.44 22.90
C LYS A 114 -4.06 15.65 21.46
N PHE A 115 -3.45 16.80 21.19
CA PHE A 115 -2.90 17.11 19.88
C PHE A 115 -1.62 16.29 19.62
N TYR A 116 -1.71 15.26 18.77
CA TYR A 116 -0.55 14.57 18.21
C TYR A 116 -0.37 14.98 16.76
N TYR A 117 0.88 15.22 16.37
CA TYR A 117 1.19 15.52 14.99
C TYR A 117 2.38 14.72 14.47
N GLN A 118 2.37 14.45 13.17
CA GLN A 118 3.49 13.83 12.48
C GLN A 118 3.70 14.52 11.13
N VAL A 119 4.97 14.78 10.81
CA VAL A 119 5.38 15.29 9.50
C VAL A 119 5.63 14.10 8.57
N ILE A 120 5.00 14.12 7.40
CA ILE A 120 5.18 13.15 6.33
C ILE A 120 5.97 13.81 5.20
N ASP A 121 7.02 13.14 4.74
CA ASP A 121 7.85 13.59 3.62
C ASP A 121 7.19 13.23 2.29
N ILE A 122 6.68 14.24 1.56
CA ILE A 122 5.96 14.02 0.31
C ILE A 122 6.88 13.85 -0.90
N THR A 123 8.20 14.05 -0.73
CA THR A 123 9.18 13.76 -1.79
C THR A 123 9.38 12.26 -1.99
N LYS A 124 8.96 11.44 -1.00
CA LYS A 124 9.04 9.99 -1.03
C LYS A 124 7.70 9.38 -1.46
N PRO A 125 7.62 8.83 -2.68
CA PRO A 125 6.33 8.45 -3.28
C PRO A 125 5.70 7.21 -2.65
N TYR A 126 6.46 6.37 -1.94
CA TYR A 126 5.96 5.12 -1.36
C TYR A 126 5.94 5.16 0.17
N LEU A 127 4.95 4.49 0.75
CA LEU A 127 4.84 4.34 2.21
C LEU A 127 6.08 3.66 2.81
N LYS A 128 6.63 2.64 2.14
CA LYS A 128 7.80 1.88 2.64
C LYS A 128 9.07 2.72 2.80
N ASP A 129 9.16 3.85 2.11
CA ASP A 129 10.35 4.71 2.11
C ASP A 129 10.28 5.80 3.21
N GLN A 130 9.13 5.94 3.86
CA GLN A 130 8.89 6.90 4.94
C GLN A 130 9.73 6.58 6.18
N SER A 131 9.91 7.60 7.04
CA SER A 131 10.66 7.43 8.28
C SER A 131 9.96 6.47 9.24
N LYS A 132 10.72 5.90 10.17
CA LYS A 132 10.17 4.99 11.17
C LYS A 132 9.08 5.66 12.02
N GLU A 133 9.25 6.94 12.32
CA GLU A 133 8.31 7.76 13.09
C GLU A 133 6.95 7.85 12.38
N VAL A 134 6.96 8.05 11.05
CA VAL A 134 5.74 8.04 10.24
C VAL A 134 5.08 6.66 10.28
N ILE A 135 5.84 5.58 10.11
CA ILE A 135 5.30 4.22 10.18
C ILE A 135 4.69 3.95 11.57
N ASP A 136 5.37 4.35 12.64
CA ASP A 136 4.90 4.18 14.01
C ASP A 136 3.62 4.99 14.27
N PHE A 137 3.55 6.23 13.76
CA PHE A 137 2.38 7.10 13.86
C PHE A 137 1.17 6.50 13.14
N LEU A 138 1.30 6.10 11.86
CA LEU A 138 0.21 5.54 11.08
C LEU A 138 -0.29 4.20 11.66
N TYR A 139 0.62 3.40 12.22
CA TYR A 139 0.24 2.17 12.93
C TYR A 139 -0.63 2.49 14.16
N ASN A 140 -0.25 3.49 14.95
CA ASN A 140 -1.02 3.86 16.15
C ASN A 140 -2.41 4.38 15.82
N LEU A 141 -2.61 5.08 14.69
CA LEU A 141 -3.95 5.47 14.22
C LEU A 141 -4.86 4.27 14.01
N ILE A 142 -4.34 3.19 13.41
CA ILE A 142 -5.10 1.95 13.18
C ILE A 142 -5.45 1.26 14.51
N GLU A 143 -4.51 1.23 15.46
CA GLU A 143 -4.77 0.63 16.77
C GLU A 143 -5.80 1.44 17.57
N ASN A 144 -5.75 2.77 17.50
CA ASN A 144 -6.72 3.65 18.14
C ASN A 144 -8.13 3.43 17.56
N GLU A 145 -8.28 3.30 16.24
CA GLU A 145 -9.55 2.98 15.57
C GLU A 145 -10.20 1.66 16.04
N LYS A 146 -9.39 0.68 16.47
CA LYS A 146 -9.92 -0.59 16.98
C LYS A 146 -10.51 -0.46 18.37
N ILE A 147 -10.04 0.51 19.16
CA ILE A 147 -10.46 0.74 20.54
C ILE A 147 -11.75 1.57 20.59
N THR A 148 -11.97 2.46 19.61
CA THR A 148 -13.15 3.33 19.52
C THR A 148 -14.35 2.74 18.78
N LYS A 149 -14.27 1.49 18.30
CA LYS A 149 -15.39 0.73 17.70
C LYS A 149 -16.02 -0.25 18.68
#